data_AF-A0A349DE44-F1
#
_entry.id   AF-A0A349DE44-F1
#
_cell.length_a   1.000
_cell.length_b   1.000
_cell.length_c   1.000
_cell.angle_alpha   90.00
_cell.angle_beta   90.00
_cell.angle_gamma   90.00
#
_symmetry.space_group_name_H-M   'P 1'
#
loop_
_entity.id
_entity.type
_entity.pdbx_description
1 polymer ?
#
loop_
_entity_poly.entity_id
_entity_poly.type
_entity_poly.pdbx_seq_one_letter_code
_entity_poly.pdbx_strand_id
1 'polypeptide(L)'
;MNNLISEANDLLMAAGIEQNPELLREAVNKISMQISQALMPLNPMNLPFVTAVLLSYTELLEKQLKPDQYKAFFAMRLIMKDDAEKYTFKVPITDIRGE
;
A
#
# COMPACT_ATOMS: atom_id res chain seq x y z
N MET A 1 -14.55 -18.72 6.24
CA MET A 1 -13.39 -17.83 5.99
C MET A 1 -13.94 -16.58 5.35
N ASN A 2 -13.96 -15.46 6.06
CA ASN A 2 -14.32 -14.18 5.48
C ASN A 2 -13.20 -13.76 4.53
N ASN A 3 -13.52 -13.62 3.24
CA ASN A 3 -12.57 -13.16 2.25
C ASN A 3 -12.58 -11.63 2.28
N LEU A 4 -11.63 -11.02 3.00
CA LEU A 4 -11.53 -9.57 3.15
C LEU A 4 -11.44 -8.84 1.81
N ILE A 5 -10.89 -9.48 0.78
CA ILE A 5 -10.83 -8.92 -0.58
C ILE A 5 -12.22 -8.91 -1.23
N SER A 6 -13.03 -9.96 -1.02
CA SER A 6 -14.41 -9.98 -1.52
C SER A 6 -15.24 -8.88 -0.86
N GLU A 7 -15.16 -8.77 0.47
CA GLU A 7 -15.88 -7.72 1.20
C GLU A 7 -15.42 -6.31 0.78
N ALA A 8 -14.13 -6.10 0.54
CA ALA A 8 -13.62 -4.84 0.05
C ALA A 8 -14.14 -4.50 -1.36
N ASN A 9 -14.27 -5.48 -2.25
CA ASN A 9 -14.84 -5.25 -3.58
C ASN A 9 -16.30 -4.83 -3.52
N ASP A 10 -17.09 -5.47 -2.66
CA ASP A 10 -18.50 -5.11 -2.46
C ASP A 10 -18.63 -3.67 -1.92
N LEU A 11 -17.77 -3.30 -0.97
CA LEU A 11 -17.70 -1.93 -0.43
C LEU A 11 -17.25 -0.91 -1.48
N LEU A 12 -16.30 -1.23 -2.36
CA LEU A 12 -15.88 -0.35 -3.46
C LEU A 12 -17.00 -0.11 -4.46
N MET A 13 -17.78 -1.15 -4.79
CA MET A 13 -18.96 -1.00 -5.66
C MET A 13 -20.01 -0.10 -5.01
N ALA A 14 -20.33 -0.35 -3.73
CA ALA A 14 -21.28 0.46 -2.98
C ALA A 14 -20.82 1.92 -2.85
N ALA A 15 -19.52 2.15 -2.57
CA ALA A 15 -18.93 3.49 -2.49
C ALA A 15 -19.09 4.28 -3.79
N GLY A 16 -18.97 3.62 -4.96
CA GLY A 16 -19.17 4.25 -6.26
C GLY A 16 -20.62 4.63 -6.54
N ILE A 17 -21.58 3.83 -6.07
CA ILE A 17 -23.01 4.08 -6.23
C ILE A 17 -23.48 5.18 -5.28
N GLU A 18 -23.11 5.08 -4.01
CA GLU A 18 -23.57 5.97 -2.93
C GLU A 18 -22.71 7.24 -2.81
N GLN A 19 -21.57 7.30 -3.50
CA GLN A 19 -20.56 8.35 -3.35
C GLN A 19 -20.11 8.53 -1.89
N ASN A 20 -20.09 7.43 -1.13
CA ASN A 20 -19.82 7.45 0.30
C ASN A 20 -18.32 7.21 0.60
N PRO A 21 -17.58 8.24 1.06
CA PRO A 21 -16.14 8.12 1.32
C PRO A 21 -15.81 7.20 2.50
N GLU A 22 -16.75 6.94 3.41
CA GLU A 22 -16.52 6.02 4.54
C GLU A 22 -16.46 4.56 4.07
N LEU A 23 -17.29 4.18 3.09
CA LEU A 23 -17.23 2.85 2.47
C LEU A 23 -15.91 2.64 1.73
N LEU A 24 -15.39 3.68 1.06
CA LEU A 24 -14.07 3.66 0.44
C LEU A 24 -12.98 3.43 1.50
N ARG A 25 -13.04 4.15 2.63
CA ARG A 25 -12.09 3.99 3.73
C ARG A 25 -12.12 2.57 4.30
N GLU A 26 -13.30 2.01 4.51
CA GLU A 26 -13.45 0.65 5.02
C GLU A 26 -12.90 -0.39 4.05
N ALA A 27 -13.18 -0.25 2.75
CA ALA A 27 -12.62 -1.13 1.73
C ALA A 27 -11.08 -1.11 1.72
N VAL A 28 -10.49 0.09 1.76
CA VAL A 28 -9.04 0.26 1.83
C VAL A 28 -8.47 -0.43 3.08
N ASN A 29 -9.09 -0.22 4.25
CA ASN A 29 -8.66 -0.85 5.50
C ASN A 29 -8.67 -2.38 5.43
N LYS A 30 -9.71 -2.98 4.82
CA LYS A 30 -9.79 -4.44 4.65
C LYS A 30 -8.68 -4.97 3.74
N ILE A 31 -8.40 -4.28 2.63
CA ILE A 31 -7.30 -4.63 1.71
C ILE A 31 -5.96 -4.52 2.45
N SER A 32 -5.73 -3.40 3.16
CA SER A 32 -4.51 -3.18 3.95
C SER A 32 -4.32 -4.25 5.02
N MET A 33 -5.38 -4.65 5.72
CA MET A 33 -5.33 -5.70 6.74
C MET A 33 -4.96 -7.06 6.13
N GLN A 34 -5.55 -7.43 4.99
CA GLN A 34 -5.21 -8.68 4.29
C GLN A 34 -3.75 -8.70 3.82
N ILE A 35 -3.24 -7.59 3.28
CA ILE A 35 -1.83 -7.45 2.89
C ILE A 35 -0.94 -7.56 4.13
N SER A 36 -1.26 -6.83 5.20
CA SER A 36 -0.49 -6.87 6.44
C SER A 36 -0.41 -8.28 7.04
N GLN A 37 -1.53 -9.01 7.07
CA GLN A 37 -1.56 -10.40 7.54
C GLN A 37 -0.70 -11.34 6.68
N ALA A 38 -0.61 -11.10 5.37
CA ALA A 38 0.27 -11.86 4.49
C ALA A 38 1.77 -11.55 4.73
N LEU A 39 2.09 -10.34 5.20
CA LEU A 39 3.47 -9.87 5.41
C LEU A 39 3.97 -9.99 6.86
N MET A 40 3.10 -10.03 7.87
CA MET A 40 3.49 -10.12 9.27
C MET A 40 4.23 -11.40 9.70
N PRO A 41 4.02 -12.59 9.11
CA PRO A 41 4.77 -13.78 9.51
C PRO A 41 6.19 -13.85 8.91
N LEU A 42 6.66 -12.78 8.25
CA LEU A 42 7.96 -12.77 7.60
C LEU A 42 9.10 -12.74 8.62
N ASN A 43 10.05 -13.65 8.43
CA ASN A 43 11.29 -13.70 9.19
C ASN A 43 12.18 -12.51 8.79
N PRO A 44 12.84 -11.80 9.71
CA PRO A 44 13.74 -10.69 9.36
C PRO A 44 14.78 -11.01 8.27
N MET A 45 15.23 -12.26 8.17
CA MET A 45 16.16 -12.71 7.12
C MET A 45 15.53 -12.82 5.73
N ASN A 46 14.22 -13.09 5.63
CA ASN A 46 13.53 -13.17 4.34
C ASN A 46 12.87 -11.84 3.92
N LEU A 47 12.77 -10.88 4.84
CA LEU A 47 12.18 -9.57 4.58
C LEU A 47 12.80 -8.84 3.38
N PRO A 48 14.14 -8.81 3.17
CA PRO A 48 14.72 -8.16 1.99
C PRO A 48 14.29 -8.83 0.68
N PHE A 49 14.24 -10.16 0.64
CA PHE A 49 13.80 -10.91 -0.54
C PHE A 49 12.32 -10.65 -0.85
N VAL A 50 11.46 -10.72 0.17
CA VAL A 50 10.02 -10.45 -0.01
C VAL A 50 9.77 -9.01 -0.44
N THR A 51 10.50 -8.05 0.13
CA THR A 51 10.43 -6.65 -0.29
C THR A 51 10.80 -6.49 -1.77
N ALA A 52 11.88 -7.12 -2.23
CA ALA A 52 12.27 -7.09 -3.64
C ALA A 52 11.18 -7.69 -4.54
N VAL A 53 10.61 -8.83 -4.15
CA VAL A 53 9.51 -9.49 -4.88
C VAL A 53 8.28 -8.57 -4.98
N LEU A 54 7.86 -7.93 -3.89
CA LEU A 54 6.72 -7.00 -3.89
C LEU A 54 6.95 -5.78 -4.78
N LEU A 55 8.16 -5.22 -4.78
CA LEU A 55 8.53 -4.13 -5.68
C LEU A 55 8.43 -4.56 -7.15
N SER A 56 9.00 -5.71 -7.50
CA SER A 56 8.90 -6.25 -8.87
C SER A 56 7.46 -6.54 -9.28
N TYR A 57 6.62 -7.04 -8.37
CA TYR A 57 5.18 -7.21 -8.65
C TYR A 57 4.47 -5.87 -8.85
N THR A 58 4.82 -4.85 -8.07
CA THR A 58 4.26 -3.50 -8.22
C THR A 58 4.58 -2.94 -9.60
N GLU A 59 5.83 -3.06 -10.06
CA GLU A 59 6.24 -2.65 -11.41
C GLU A 59 5.47 -3.40 -12.52
N LEU A 60 5.22 -4.70 -12.32
CA LEU A 60 4.45 -5.50 -13.26
C LEU A 60 2.98 -5.07 -13.31
N LEU A 61 2.36 -4.81 -12.16
CA LEU A 61 0.98 -4.36 -12.05
C LEU A 61 0.80 -2.97 -12.66
N GLU A 62 1.74 -2.05 -12.41
CA GLU A 62 1.74 -0.70 -12.96
C GLU A 62 1.68 -0.72 -14.50
N LYS A 63 2.44 -1.62 -15.14
CA LYS A 63 2.43 -1.81 -16.61
C LYS A 63 1.10 -2.32 -17.17
N GLN A 64 0.25 -2.92 -16.34
CA GLN A 64 -1.06 -3.45 -16.74
C GLN A 64 -2.20 -2.46 -16.53
N LEU A 65 -1.95 -1.33 -15.85
CA LEU A 65 -2.97 -0.33 -15.60
C LEU A 65 -3.41 0.34 -16.90
N LYS A 66 -4.72 0.45 -17.09
CA LYS A 66 -5.29 1.30 -18.15
C LYS A 66 -5.02 2.77 -17.83
N PRO A 67 -5.04 3.69 -18.82
CA PRO A 67 -4.72 5.11 -18.60
C PRO A 67 -5.44 5.77 -17.43
N ASP A 68 -6.74 5.53 -17.25
CA ASP A 68 -7.50 6.14 -16.15
C ASP A 68 -7.22 5.48 -14.78
N GLN A 69 -6.90 4.18 -14.77
CA GLN A 69 -6.45 3.50 -13.56
C GLN A 69 -5.05 3.97 -13.14
N TYR A 70 -4.17 4.25 -14.12
CA TYR A 70 -2.85 4.81 -13.87
C TYR A 70 -2.92 6.21 -13.25
N LYS A 71 -3.82 7.09 -13.73
CA LYS A 71 -4.06 8.40 -13.11
C LYS A 71 -4.49 8.27 -11.64
N ALA A 72 -5.43 7.37 -11.36
CA ALA A 72 -5.89 7.12 -9.99
C ALA A 72 -4.76 6.56 -9.10
N PHE A 73 -4.01 5.57 -9.60
CA PHE A 73 -2.84 5.02 -8.92
C PHE A 73 -1.80 6.10 -8.59
N PHE A 74 -1.45 6.93 -9.58
CA PHE A 74 -0.47 8.00 -9.39
C PHE A 74 -0.90 9.02 -8.33
N ALA A 75 -2.18 9.44 -8.35
CA ALA A 75 -2.73 10.33 -7.34
C ALA A 75 -2.68 9.72 -5.93
N MET A 76 -3.06 8.46 -5.79
CA MET A 76 -2.98 7.74 -4.50
C MET A 76 -1.54 7.63 -4.00
N ARG A 77 -0.60 7.31 -4.89
CA ARG A 77 0.83 7.21 -4.57
C ARG A 77 1.41 8.54 -4.07
N LEU A 78 1.00 9.66 -4.65
CA LEU A 78 1.42 11.00 -4.20
C LEU A 78 0.94 11.28 -2.78
N ILE A 79 -0.35 11.03 -2.49
CA ILE A 79 -0.93 11.22 -1.15
C ILE A 79 -0.17 10.38 -0.11
N MET A 80 0.10 9.11 -0.43
CA MET A 80 0.84 8.22 0.46
C MET A 80 2.28 8.66 0.71
N LYS A 81 2.94 9.22 -0.31
CA LYS A 81 4.32 9.73 -0.19
C LYS A 81 4.37 10.95 0.74
N ASP A 82 3.43 11.88 0.58
CA ASP A 82 3.36 13.09 1.41
C ASP A 82 3.11 12.75 2.89
N ASP A 83 2.35 11.71 3.18
CA ASP A 83 2.16 11.23 4.55
C ASP A 83 3.40 10.49 5.09
N ALA A 84 4.09 9.70 4.27
CA ALA A 84 5.32 9.04 4.69
C ALA A 84 6.44 10.05 5.06
N GLU A 85 6.57 11.14 4.30
CA GLU A 85 7.53 12.22 4.57
C GLU A 85 7.25 12.97 5.88
N LYS A 86 5.98 13.09 6.30
CA LYS A 86 5.60 13.69 7.59
C LYS A 86 6.02 12.86 8.80
N TYR A 87 6.15 11.54 8.64
CA TYR A 87 6.46 10.61 9.73
C TYR A 87 7.87 10.01 9.66
N THR A 88 8.65 10.30 8.62
CA THR A 88 10.06 9.91 8.55
C THR A 88 10.94 10.95 9.25
N PHE A 89 11.33 10.66 10.49
CA PHE A 89 12.41 11.40 11.15
C PHE A 89 13.72 11.17 10.38
N LYS A 90 14.32 12.24 9.85
CA LYS A 90 15.70 12.21 9.37
C LYS A 90 16.62 12.07 10.58
N VAL A 91 17.11 10.87 10.85
CA VAL A 91 18.23 10.70 11.78
C VAL A 91 19.46 11.31 11.11
N PRO A 92 20.06 12.38 11.66
CA PRO A 92 21.35 12.84 11.16
C PRO A 92 22.35 11.72 11.41
N ILE A 93 22.93 11.20 10.33
CA ILE A 93 24.09 10.32 10.44
C ILE A 93 25.25 11.24 10.79
N THR A 94 25.55 11.36 12.08
CA THR A 94 26.83 11.94 12.50
C THR A 94 27.92 11.04 11.92
N ASP A 95 28.81 11.61 11.12
CA ASP A 95 29.92 10.92 10.49
C ASP A 95 30.73 10.19 11.57
N ILE A 96 30.60 8.86 11.62
CA ILE A 96 31.36 8.00 12.55
C ILE A 96 32.73 7.73 11.95
N ARG A 97 33.45 8.80 11.57
CA ARG A 97 34.89 8.75 11.36
C ARG A 97 35.50 9.26 12.65
N GLY A 98 35.87 8.32 13.51
CA GLY A 98 36.54 8.60 14.77
C GLY A 98 37.77 9.47 14.56
N GLU A 99 37.82 10.57 15.31
CA GLU A 99 39.09 11.18 15.74
C GLU A 99 39.80 10.28 16.75
#